data_AF-T0PJ20-F1
#
_entry.id   AF-T0PJ20-F1
#
_cell.length_a   1.000
_cell.length_b   1.000
_cell.length_c   1.000
_cell.angle_alpha   90.00
_cell.angle_beta   90.00
_cell.angle_gamma   90.00
#
_symmetry.space_group_name_H-M   'P 1'
#
loop_
_entity.id
_entity.type
_entity.pdbx_description
1 polymer ?
#
loop_
_entity_poly.entity_id
_entity_poly.type
_entity_poly.pdbx_seq_one_letter_code
_entity_poly.pdbx_strand_id
1 'polypeptide(L)'
;MIKIKKTFMIITVVALAFAKISGGNLPYAIFYSLFLVLFLGVIYVYFTSKNIVSEIKCKNHELSVGDSEEVSIKVSNDSIIPVAYVEVVNDTMVDILKKYHGDAFFLNLNSTKFLKKNVTFKKRGIYDFGITTVKTSDIFGVFQQVKRYENKTGIKVYPKIYQLRPLFLGGSEKLENRLSNESKVEDLTLIKDIREYRVGDSLKRVHWKLSAKHGDLYVKNYDYVSGVQCNLFLDMRRE
;
A
#
# COMPACT_ATOMS: atom_id res chain seq x y z
N MET A 1 -10.99 -14.95 16.90
CA MET A 1 -11.21 -15.00 18.36
C MET A 1 -12.67 -14.70 18.65
N ILE A 2 -13.35 -15.55 19.43
CA ILE A 2 -14.75 -15.34 19.85
C ILE A 2 -14.72 -14.70 21.24
N LYS A 3 -15.47 -13.61 21.41
CA LYS A 3 -15.68 -12.92 22.67
C LYS A 3 -17.16 -13.04 23.04
N ILE A 4 -17.40 -13.28 24.32
CA ILE A 4 -18.75 -13.33 24.89
C ILE A 4 -18.87 -12.16 25.87
N LYS A 5 -19.99 -11.42 25.82
CA LYS A 5 -20.26 -10.35 26.79
C LYS A 5 -20.46 -10.94 28.18
N LYS A 6 -19.51 -10.69 29.08
CA LYS A 6 -19.55 -11.15 30.48
C LYS A 6 -20.79 -10.68 31.24
N THR A 7 -21.29 -9.48 30.92
CA THR A 7 -22.51 -8.93 31.52
C THR A 7 -23.72 -9.83 31.28
N PHE A 8 -23.87 -10.38 30.07
CA PHE A 8 -24.97 -11.28 29.76
C PHE A 8 -24.86 -12.59 30.55
N MET A 9 -23.66 -13.15 30.67
CA MET A 9 -23.41 -14.35 31.47
C MET A 9 -23.74 -14.15 32.95
N ILE A 10 -23.36 -13.00 33.53
CA ILE A 10 -23.68 -12.65 34.92
C ILE A 10 -25.20 -12.54 35.10
N ILE A 11 -25.90 -11.87 34.18
CA ILE A 11 -27.36 -11.75 34.23
C ILE A 11 -28.03 -13.12 34.18
N THR A 12 -27.56 -14.04 33.34
CA THR A 12 -28.09 -15.41 33.29
C THR A 12 -27.89 -16.18 34.61
N VAL A 13 -26.73 -16.03 35.26
CA VAL A 13 -26.44 -16.67 36.56
C VAL A 13 -27.29 -16.05 37.67
N VAL A 14 -27.46 -14.73 37.68
CA VAL A 14 -28.33 -14.04 38.65
C VAL A 14 -29.78 -14.45 38.44
N ALA A 15 -30.24 -14.61 37.20
CA ALA A 15 -31.59 -15.10 36.89
C ALA A 15 -31.80 -16.53 37.40
N LEU A 16 -30.79 -17.41 37.33
CA LEU A 16 -30.85 -18.75 37.90
C LEU A 16 -30.97 -18.72 39.42
N ALA A 17 -30.17 -17.90 40.09
CA ALA A 17 -30.22 -17.75 41.55
C ALA A 17 -31.58 -17.20 41.99
N PHE A 18 -32.09 -16.18 41.31
CA PHE A 18 -33.42 -15.63 41.56
C PHE A 18 -34.54 -16.67 41.35
N ALA A 19 -34.45 -17.49 40.29
CA ALA A 19 -35.41 -18.56 40.06
C ALA A 19 -35.41 -19.63 41.16
N LYS A 20 -34.23 -19.92 41.73
CA LYS A 20 -34.10 -20.85 42.87
C LYS A 20 -34.65 -20.28 44.18
N ILE A 21 -34.51 -18.98 44.42
CA ILE A 21 -34.96 -18.32 45.66
C ILE A 21 -36.48 -18.06 45.62
N SER A 22 -36.97 -17.42 44.56
CA SER A 22 -38.36 -17.01 44.46
C SER A 22 -39.32 -18.17 44.20
N GLY A 23 -38.85 -19.21 43.51
CA GLY A 23 -39.72 -20.28 43.00
C GLY A 23 -40.77 -19.79 41.99
N GLY A 24 -41.59 -20.72 41.49
CA GLY A 24 -42.68 -20.44 40.55
C GLY A 24 -42.27 -20.37 39.07
N ASN A 25 -43.25 -20.40 38.17
CA ASN A 25 -43.01 -20.57 36.73
C ASN A 25 -42.36 -19.36 36.06
N LEU A 26 -42.67 -18.14 36.52
CA LEU A 26 -42.22 -16.90 35.89
C LEU A 26 -40.69 -16.70 35.98
N PRO A 27 -40.05 -16.83 37.17
CA PRO A 27 -38.59 -16.72 37.26
C PRO A 27 -37.85 -17.77 36.41
N TYR A 28 -38.35 -19.01 36.37
CA TYR A 28 -37.77 -20.05 35.51
C TYR A 28 -37.96 -19.74 34.01
N ALA A 29 -39.09 -19.18 33.59
CA ALA A 29 -39.30 -18.77 32.20
C ALA A 29 -38.29 -17.70 31.75
N ILE A 30 -37.99 -16.71 32.62
CA ILE A 30 -36.95 -15.71 32.35
C ILE A 30 -35.59 -16.38 32.20
N PHE A 31 -35.20 -17.26 33.13
CA PHE A 31 -33.94 -17.99 33.03
C PHE A 31 -33.84 -18.81 31.73
N TYR A 32 -34.87 -19.58 31.38
CA TYR A 32 -34.86 -20.39 30.17
C TYR A 32 -34.79 -19.56 28.89
N SER A 33 -35.45 -18.39 28.84
CA SER A 33 -35.34 -17.46 27.70
C SER A 33 -33.92 -16.93 27.51
N LEU A 34 -33.24 -16.50 28.59
CA LEU A 34 -31.86 -16.03 28.54
C LEU A 34 -30.89 -17.15 28.17
N PHE A 35 -31.09 -18.34 28.73
CA PHE A 35 -30.32 -19.52 28.39
C PHE A 35 -30.50 -19.92 26.92
N LEU A 36 -31.74 -19.85 26.41
CA LEU A 36 -32.03 -20.11 24.99
C LEU A 36 -31.27 -19.13 24.08
N VAL A 37 -31.21 -17.84 24.43
CA VAL A 37 -30.44 -16.84 23.68
C VAL A 37 -28.95 -17.20 23.66
N LEU A 38 -28.38 -17.63 24.78
CA LEU A 38 -26.99 -18.12 24.82
C LEU A 38 -26.79 -19.34 23.91
N PHE A 39 -27.68 -20.32 24.02
CA PHE A 39 -27.60 -21.56 23.25
C PHE A 39 -27.69 -21.30 21.74
N LEU A 40 -28.68 -20.51 21.30
CA LEU A 40 -28.83 -20.09 19.92
C LEU A 40 -27.64 -19.24 19.44
N GLY A 41 -27.08 -18.38 20.31
CA GLY A 41 -25.90 -17.59 20.00
C GLY A 41 -24.65 -18.43 19.75
N VAL A 42 -24.43 -19.50 20.53
CA VAL A 42 -23.32 -20.45 20.29
C VAL A 42 -23.47 -21.13 18.94
N ILE A 43 -24.68 -21.62 18.62
CA ILE A 43 -24.99 -22.22 17.32
C ILE A 43 -24.74 -21.22 16.19
N TYR A 44 -25.21 -19.99 16.35
CA TYR A 44 -25.04 -18.91 15.38
C TYR A 44 -23.57 -18.62 15.07
N VAL A 45 -22.74 -18.48 16.12
CA VAL A 45 -21.30 -18.26 15.96
C VAL A 45 -20.65 -19.47 15.29
N TYR A 46 -21.03 -20.70 15.67
CA TYR A 46 -20.47 -21.90 15.05
C TYR A 46 -20.66 -21.90 13.52
N PHE A 47 -21.86 -21.59 13.03
CA PHE A 47 -22.15 -21.51 11.60
C PHE A 47 -21.47 -20.33 10.90
N THR A 48 -21.57 -19.12 11.47
CA THR A 48 -21.01 -17.92 10.84
C THR A 48 -19.48 -17.89 10.88
N SER A 49 -18.88 -18.57 11.86
CA SER A 49 -17.45 -18.44 12.11
C SER A 49 -16.58 -18.93 10.97
N LYS A 50 -17.02 -19.91 10.18
CA LYS A 50 -16.17 -20.55 9.16
C LYS A 50 -16.31 -19.93 7.77
N ASN A 51 -17.40 -19.21 7.51
CA ASN A 51 -17.83 -18.94 6.12
C ASN A 51 -17.83 -17.45 5.74
N ILE A 52 -17.27 -16.58 6.57
CA ILE A 52 -17.03 -15.18 6.19
C ILE A 52 -15.65 -15.08 5.55
N VAL A 53 -15.54 -14.40 4.42
CA VAL A 53 -14.28 -14.13 3.73
C VAL A 53 -14.21 -12.64 3.40
N SER A 54 -13.03 -12.04 3.56
CA SER A 54 -12.79 -10.67 3.09
C SER A 54 -11.56 -10.61 2.19
N GLU A 55 -11.71 -9.93 1.07
CA GLU A 55 -10.67 -9.70 0.07
C GLU A 55 -10.59 -8.21 -0.25
N ILE A 56 -9.42 -7.73 -0.64
CA ILE A 56 -9.24 -6.35 -1.11
C ILE A 56 -9.02 -6.37 -2.61
N LYS A 57 -9.70 -5.46 -3.30
CA LYS A 57 -9.58 -5.25 -4.73
C LYS A 57 -9.23 -3.79 -5.02
N CYS A 58 -8.15 -3.62 -5.76
CA CYS A 58 -7.63 -2.35 -6.28
C CYS A 58 -7.45 -2.52 -7.79
N LYS A 59 -7.62 -1.47 -8.59
CA LYS A 59 -7.37 -1.54 -10.04
C LYS A 59 -5.88 -1.35 -10.30
N ASN A 60 -5.30 -0.31 -9.72
CA ASN A 60 -3.89 0.03 -9.90
C ASN A 60 -3.07 -0.29 -8.66
N HIS A 61 -1.88 -0.85 -8.88
CA HIS A 61 -0.91 -1.18 -7.83
C HIS A 61 0.30 -0.24 -7.84
N GLU A 62 0.42 0.60 -8.87
CA GLU A 62 1.45 1.62 -9.02
C GLU A 62 0.78 2.96 -9.30
N LEU A 63 1.06 3.95 -8.45
CA LEU A 63 0.48 5.29 -8.51
C LEU A 63 1.57 6.32 -8.25
N SER A 64 1.31 7.60 -8.54
CA SER A 64 2.18 8.72 -8.17
C SER A 64 1.57 9.54 -7.04
N VAL A 65 2.39 10.30 -6.33
CA VAL A 65 1.89 11.25 -5.32
C VAL A 65 0.92 12.24 -5.96
N GLY A 66 -0.28 12.33 -5.38
CA GLY A 66 -1.40 13.14 -5.87
C GLY A 66 -2.50 12.33 -6.55
N ASP A 67 -2.20 11.10 -6.98
CA ASP A 67 -3.20 10.24 -7.60
C ASP A 67 -4.18 9.69 -6.55
N SER A 68 -5.39 9.39 -7.03
CA SER A 68 -6.46 8.77 -6.24
C SER A 68 -6.88 7.45 -6.84
N GLU A 69 -7.13 6.46 -6.00
CA GLU A 69 -7.57 5.12 -6.40
C GLU A 69 -8.81 4.71 -5.61
N GLU A 70 -9.74 4.03 -6.28
CA GLU A 70 -10.90 3.41 -5.62
C GLU A 70 -10.48 2.04 -5.06
N VAL A 71 -10.25 1.99 -3.75
CA VAL A 71 -9.97 0.73 -3.05
C VAL A 71 -11.30 0.13 -2.61
N SER A 72 -11.52 -1.14 -2.95
CA SER A 72 -12.74 -1.85 -2.61
C SER A 72 -12.49 -3.05 -1.71
N ILE A 73 -13.17 -3.11 -0.57
CA ILE A 73 -13.16 -4.26 0.32
C ILE A 73 -14.37 -5.13 -0.02
N LYS A 74 -14.12 -6.34 -0.50
CA LYS A 74 -15.13 -7.36 -0.77
C LYS A 74 -15.30 -8.20 0.48
N VAL A 75 -16.53 -8.33 0.96
CA VAL A 75 -16.87 -9.17 2.12
C VAL A 75 -17.96 -10.12 1.68
N SER A 76 -17.72 -11.42 1.73
CA SER A 76 -18.69 -12.47 1.42
C SER A 76 -19.11 -13.21 2.67
N ASN A 77 -20.40 -13.56 2.72
CA ASN A 77 -20.96 -14.47 3.69
C ASN A 77 -21.45 -15.71 2.96
N ASP A 78 -20.65 -16.79 3.03
CA ASP A 78 -20.98 -18.09 2.47
C ASP A 78 -21.70 -18.99 3.52
N SER A 79 -22.23 -18.38 4.58
CA SER A 79 -23.00 -19.07 5.61
C SER A 79 -24.47 -19.21 5.18
N ILE A 80 -25.11 -20.26 5.67
CA ILE A 80 -26.56 -20.51 5.51
C ILE A 80 -27.39 -19.54 6.38
N ILE A 81 -26.73 -18.76 7.24
CA ILE A 81 -27.38 -17.82 8.17
C ILE A 81 -26.92 -16.39 7.84
N PRO A 82 -27.82 -15.39 7.84
CA PRO A 82 -27.44 -14.00 7.68
C PRO A 82 -26.63 -13.47 8.87
N VAL A 83 -25.70 -12.56 8.60
CA VAL A 83 -24.92 -11.87 9.61
C VAL A 83 -25.53 -10.52 9.94
N ALA A 84 -26.03 -10.37 11.17
CA ALA A 84 -26.78 -9.20 11.59
C ALA A 84 -25.91 -7.93 11.58
N TYR A 85 -24.73 -8.02 12.18
CA TYR A 85 -23.80 -6.92 12.30
C TYR A 85 -22.40 -7.35 11.86
N VAL A 86 -21.93 -6.79 10.76
CA VAL A 86 -20.56 -6.91 10.27
C VAL A 86 -19.91 -5.54 10.34
N GLU A 87 -18.81 -5.43 11.06
CA GLU A 87 -17.94 -4.25 11.11
C GLU A 87 -16.61 -4.60 10.45
N VAL A 88 -16.21 -3.83 9.46
CA VAL A 88 -14.98 -4.06 8.69
C VAL A 88 -14.09 -2.85 8.85
N VAL A 89 -12.84 -3.10 9.24
CA VAL A 89 -11.81 -2.07 9.42
C VAL A 89 -10.55 -2.52 8.73
N ASN A 90 -9.98 -1.66 7.89
CA ASN A 90 -8.67 -1.84 7.31
C ASN A 90 -7.70 -0.83 7.92
N ASP A 91 -6.57 -1.31 8.46
CA ASP A 91 -5.66 -0.49 9.26
C ASP A 91 -5.07 0.66 8.43
N THR A 92 -4.65 0.35 7.20
CA THR A 92 -4.06 1.33 6.27
C THR A 92 -5.07 2.37 5.79
N MET A 93 -6.34 1.99 5.63
CA MET A 93 -7.39 2.98 5.36
C MET A 93 -7.59 3.95 6.52
N VAL A 94 -7.49 3.50 7.78
CA VAL A 94 -7.59 4.38 8.95
C VAL A 94 -6.46 5.40 8.96
N ASP A 95 -5.24 4.96 8.63
CA ASP A 95 -4.06 5.84 8.60
C ASP A 95 -4.16 6.92 7.50
N ILE A 96 -4.65 6.55 6.31
CA ILE A 96 -4.77 7.49 5.18
C ILE A 96 -6.01 8.38 5.33
N LEU A 97 -7.15 7.78 5.67
CA LEU A 97 -8.44 8.45 5.83
C LEU A 97 -8.67 8.73 7.31
N LYS A 98 -8.13 9.84 7.84
CA LYS A 98 -8.24 10.22 9.27
C LYS A 98 -9.65 10.20 9.88
N LYS A 99 -10.72 10.25 9.07
CA LYS A 99 -12.13 10.20 9.49
C LYS A 99 -12.77 8.81 9.36
N TYR A 100 -12.01 7.81 8.93
CA TYR A 100 -12.49 6.45 8.73
C TYR A 100 -12.31 5.64 10.01
N HIS A 101 -13.41 5.08 10.51
CA HIS A 101 -13.43 4.24 11.72
C HIS A 101 -13.93 2.82 11.43
N GLY A 102 -14.11 2.47 10.15
CA GLY A 102 -14.73 1.23 9.72
C GLY A 102 -16.10 1.43 9.09
N ASP A 103 -16.58 0.39 8.42
CA ASP A 103 -17.92 0.31 7.86
C ASP A 103 -18.72 -0.79 8.57
N ALA A 104 -19.95 -0.47 9.00
CA ALA A 104 -20.86 -1.40 9.63
C ALA A 104 -22.08 -1.68 8.73
N PHE A 105 -22.46 -2.95 8.60
CA PHE A 105 -23.59 -3.35 7.75
C PHE A 105 -24.16 -4.72 8.09
N PHE A 106 -25.40 -4.94 7.64
CA PHE A 106 -26.03 -6.26 7.56
C PHE A 106 -25.56 -7.00 6.30
N LEU A 107 -25.29 -8.30 6.43
CA LEU A 107 -24.86 -9.16 5.33
C LEU A 107 -25.76 -10.39 5.26
N ASN A 108 -26.47 -10.55 4.14
CA ASN A 108 -27.42 -11.65 3.97
C ASN A 108 -26.71 -13.00 3.75
N LEU A 109 -27.46 -14.10 3.80
CA LEU A 109 -26.97 -15.43 3.43
C LEU A 109 -26.47 -15.46 1.98
N ASN A 110 -25.38 -16.19 1.72
CA ASN A 110 -24.73 -16.35 0.41
C ASN A 110 -24.60 -15.04 -0.39
N SER A 111 -24.30 -13.95 0.29
CA SER A 111 -24.24 -12.62 -0.31
C SER A 111 -22.86 -12.01 -0.18
N THR A 112 -22.50 -11.20 -1.18
CA THR A 112 -21.24 -10.45 -1.19
C THR A 112 -21.54 -8.96 -1.22
N LYS A 113 -20.84 -8.20 -0.39
CA LYS A 113 -20.90 -6.74 -0.37
C LYS A 113 -19.53 -6.14 -0.71
N PHE A 114 -19.56 -5.08 -1.52
CA PHE A 114 -18.38 -4.31 -1.89
C PHE A 114 -18.44 -2.95 -1.19
N LEU A 115 -17.44 -2.66 -0.37
CA LEU A 115 -17.25 -1.36 0.27
C LEU A 115 -16.20 -0.59 -0.50
N LYS A 116 -16.61 0.44 -1.23
CA LYS A 116 -15.72 1.25 -2.07
C LYS A 116 -15.32 2.53 -1.35
N LYS A 117 -14.02 2.84 -1.34
CA LYS A 117 -13.46 4.06 -0.76
C LYS A 117 -12.45 4.67 -1.71
N ASN A 118 -12.59 5.96 -1.98
CA ASN A 118 -11.61 6.72 -2.73
C ASN A 118 -10.48 7.14 -1.79
N VAL A 119 -9.25 6.74 -2.12
CA VAL A 119 -8.06 7.01 -1.33
C VAL A 119 -7.12 7.86 -2.16
N THR A 120 -6.70 9.01 -1.63
CA THR A 120 -5.74 9.91 -2.29
C THR A 120 -4.39 9.81 -1.58
N PHE A 121 -3.33 9.49 -2.34
CA PHE A 121 -2.00 9.27 -1.77
C PHE A 121 -1.17 10.56 -1.77
N LYS A 122 -0.94 11.11 -0.57
CA LYS A 122 -0.23 12.39 -0.39
C LYS A 122 1.28 12.26 -0.26
N LYS A 123 1.78 11.06 0.08
CA LYS A 123 3.21 10.81 0.30
C LYS A 123 3.64 9.57 -0.48
N ARG A 124 4.86 9.59 -1.01
CA ARG A 124 5.49 8.42 -1.64
C ARG A 124 5.71 7.33 -0.61
N GLY A 125 5.70 6.08 -1.05
CA GLY A 125 5.91 4.93 -0.18
C GLY A 125 5.16 3.70 -0.64
N ILE A 126 5.24 2.64 0.16
CA ILE A 126 4.47 1.41 -0.05
C ILE A 126 3.35 1.43 0.99
N TYR A 127 2.11 1.40 0.53
CA TYR A 127 0.92 1.30 1.37
C TYR A 127 0.43 -0.14 1.31
N ASP A 128 0.56 -0.86 2.41
CA ASP A 128 0.11 -2.24 2.50
C ASP A 128 -1.32 -2.28 3.00
N PHE A 129 -2.29 -2.60 2.15
CA PHE A 129 -3.68 -2.77 2.56
C PHE A 129 -3.93 -4.15 3.20
N GLY A 130 -2.91 -4.97 3.42
CA GLY A 130 -3.07 -6.37 3.73
C GLY A 130 -3.95 -6.70 4.93
N ILE A 131 -3.90 -5.92 6.01
CA ILE A 131 -4.60 -6.26 7.24
C ILE A 131 -6.03 -5.71 7.24
N THR A 132 -7.00 -6.60 7.12
CA THR A 132 -8.43 -6.28 7.30
C THR A 132 -8.98 -7.04 8.50
N THR A 133 -9.48 -6.31 9.48
CA THR A 133 -10.18 -6.85 10.65
C THR A 133 -11.68 -6.84 10.39
N VAL A 134 -12.29 -8.02 10.38
CA VAL A 134 -13.74 -8.19 10.30
C VAL A 134 -14.24 -8.62 11.68
N LYS A 135 -15.16 -7.84 12.24
CA LYS A 135 -15.88 -8.17 13.45
C LYS A 135 -17.32 -8.51 13.10
N THR A 136 -17.80 -9.65 13.55
CA THR A 136 -19.21 -10.03 13.38
C THR A 136 -19.87 -10.22 14.74
N SER A 137 -21.10 -9.75 14.87
CA SER A 137 -21.88 -9.87 16.10
C SER A 137 -23.26 -10.45 15.80
N ASP A 138 -23.80 -11.18 16.76
CA ASP A 138 -25.18 -11.66 16.71
C ASP A 138 -26.19 -10.52 16.92
N ILE A 139 -27.48 -10.82 16.71
CA ILE A 139 -28.58 -9.84 16.83
C ILE A 139 -28.66 -9.23 18.23
N PHE A 140 -28.36 -10.00 19.28
CA PHE A 140 -28.37 -9.53 20.66
C PHE A 140 -27.02 -8.95 21.10
N GLY A 141 -26.00 -9.02 20.24
CA GLY A 141 -24.63 -8.56 20.51
C GLY A 141 -24.00 -9.24 21.74
N VAL A 142 -24.41 -10.46 22.07
CA VAL A 142 -23.87 -11.29 23.16
C VAL A 142 -22.54 -11.91 22.74
N PHE A 143 -22.45 -12.34 21.48
CA PHE A 143 -21.29 -12.95 20.89
C PHE A 143 -20.68 -12.03 19.84
N GLN A 144 -19.38 -11.80 19.94
CA GLN A 144 -18.61 -11.06 18.96
C GLN A 144 -17.45 -11.91 18.49
N GLN A 145 -17.38 -12.15 17.20
CA GLN A 145 -16.23 -12.79 16.58
C GLN A 145 -15.35 -11.75 15.91
N VAL A 146 -14.05 -11.83 16.14
CA VAL A 146 -13.05 -11.01 15.45
C VAL A 146 -12.17 -11.93 14.64
N LYS A 147 -12.10 -11.68 13.33
CA LYS A 147 -11.18 -12.32 12.39
C LYS A 147 -10.31 -11.27 11.72
N ARG A 148 -9.03 -11.58 11.58
CA ARG A 148 -8.09 -10.79 10.80
C ARG A 148 -7.78 -11.57 9.54
N TYR A 149 -7.88 -10.89 8.41
CA TYR A 149 -7.53 -11.41 7.10
C TYR A 149 -6.26 -10.68 6.66
N GLU A 150 -5.24 -11.45 6.33
CA GLU A 150 -4.02 -10.97 5.71
C GLU A 150 -4.17 -11.12 4.20
N ASN A 151 -4.44 -10.01 3.53
CA ASN A 151 -4.42 -9.87 2.09
C ASN A 151 -3.02 -9.46 1.63
N LYS A 152 -2.61 -9.84 0.43
CA LYS A 152 -1.32 -9.41 -0.15
C LYS A 152 -1.56 -8.31 -1.17
N THR A 153 -2.11 -7.18 -0.72
CA THR A 153 -2.46 -6.06 -1.60
C THR A 153 -1.70 -4.81 -1.18
N GLY A 154 -0.55 -4.60 -1.81
CA GLY A 154 0.27 -3.40 -1.62
C GLY A 154 0.12 -2.45 -2.80
N ILE A 155 -0.01 -1.15 -2.52
CA ILE A 155 0.02 -0.08 -3.52
C ILE A 155 1.34 0.69 -3.37
N LYS A 156 2.09 0.77 -4.47
CA LYS A 156 3.36 1.49 -4.53
C LYS A 156 3.13 2.89 -5.08
N VAL A 157 3.47 3.89 -4.28
CA VAL A 157 3.30 5.30 -4.64
C VAL A 157 4.67 5.90 -4.94
N TYR A 158 4.92 6.17 -6.21
CA TYR A 158 6.10 6.85 -6.73
C TYR A 158 6.05 8.36 -6.45
N PRO A 159 7.20 9.05 -6.47
CA PRO A 159 7.23 10.51 -6.42
C PRO A 159 6.36 11.13 -7.51
N LYS A 160 5.89 12.36 -7.26
CA LYS A 160 5.09 13.10 -8.24
C LYS A 160 5.88 13.28 -9.54
N ILE A 161 5.30 12.85 -10.66
CA ILE A 161 5.86 13.03 -11.98
C ILE A 161 5.47 14.43 -12.46
N TYR A 162 6.46 15.25 -12.77
CA TYR A 162 6.24 16.58 -13.35
C TYR A 162 6.44 16.48 -14.86
N GLN A 163 5.38 16.79 -15.60
CA GLN A 163 5.50 16.92 -17.05
C GLN A 163 6.29 18.19 -17.36
N LEU A 164 7.51 18.01 -17.83
CA LEU A 164 8.29 19.12 -18.36
C LEU A 164 7.68 19.54 -19.69
N ARG A 165 7.57 20.85 -19.92
CA ARG A 165 7.31 21.35 -21.27
C ARG A 165 8.41 20.80 -22.20
N PRO A 166 8.11 20.48 -23.46
CA PRO A 166 9.12 20.06 -24.42
C PRO A 166 10.26 21.08 -24.41
N LEU A 167 11.38 20.68 -23.82
CA LEU A 167 12.60 21.46 -23.88
C LEU A 167 13.21 21.11 -25.23
N PHE A 168 13.21 22.09 -26.14
CA PHE A 168 14.03 22.00 -27.35
C PHE A 168 15.49 22.13 -26.92
N LEU A 169 16.02 21.02 -26.40
CA LEU A 169 17.45 20.82 -26.27
C LEU A 169 17.95 20.72 -27.71
N GLY A 170 18.47 21.83 -28.26
CA GLY A 170 19.10 21.83 -29.58
C GLY A 170 20.11 20.69 -29.64
N GLY A 171 19.99 19.84 -30.65
CA GLY A 171 20.79 18.60 -30.73
C GLY A 171 20.15 17.46 -31.50
N SER A 172 18.98 17.64 -32.12
CA SER A 172 18.47 16.67 -33.11
C SER A 172 19.25 16.70 -34.43
N GLU A 173 20.03 17.76 -34.68
CA GLU A 173 21.05 17.79 -35.75
C GLU A 173 22.29 17.01 -35.31
N LYS A 174 22.10 15.71 -35.04
CA LYS A 174 23.15 14.77 -34.62
C LYS A 174 24.08 14.33 -35.77
N LEU A 175 24.24 15.13 -36.83
CA LEU A 175 25.12 14.77 -37.94
C LEU A 175 25.91 15.91 -38.57
N GLU A 176 25.61 17.17 -38.25
CA GLU A 176 26.54 18.23 -38.62
C GLU A 176 27.54 18.37 -37.49
N ASN A 177 28.74 17.85 -37.74
CA ASN A 177 30.00 18.18 -37.09
C ASN A 177 30.26 19.70 -37.15
N ARG A 178 29.40 20.50 -36.54
CA ARG A 178 29.76 21.84 -36.12
C ARG A 178 30.61 21.64 -34.88
N LEU A 179 31.90 21.46 -35.16
CA LEU A 179 33.01 21.81 -34.29
C LEU A 179 32.69 23.18 -33.69
N SER A 180 31.96 23.18 -32.59
CA SER A 180 31.85 24.36 -31.74
C SER A 180 33.20 24.46 -31.06
N ASN A 181 34.14 25.12 -31.74
CA ASN A 181 35.47 25.46 -31.25
C ASN A 181 35.44 26.34 -29.98
N GLU A 182 34.26 26.61 -29.43
CA GLU A 182 34.06 27.46 -28.25
C GLU A 182 33.93 26.66 -26.94
N SER A 183 33.65 25.35 -26.99
CA SER A 183 33.63 24.53 -25.77
C SER A 183 35.05 24.28 -25.29
N LYS A 184 35.39 24.78 -24.09
CA LYS A 184 36.67 24.52 -23.41
C LYS A 184 36.63 23.29 -22.50
N VAL A 185 35.51 22.57 -22.47
CA VAL A 185 35.32 21.39 -21.60
C VAL A 185 35.64 20.14 -22.41
N GLU A 186 36.73 19.46 -22.06
CA GLU A 186 37.09 18.17 -22.65
C GLU A 186 36.15 17.06 -22.18
N ASP A 187 35.76 16.17 -23.09
CA ASP A 187 35.06 14.93 -22.79
C ASP A 187 36.07 13.78 -22.64
N LEU A 188 36.35 13.37 -21.40
CA LEU A 188 37.30 12.29 -21.10
C LEU A 188 36.84 10.90 -21.60
N THR A 189 35.61 10.78 -22.11
CA THR A 189 35.10 9.54 -22.71
C THR A 189 35.36 9.45 -24.22
N LEU A 190 35.60 10.58 -24.89
CA LEU A 190 35.85 10.67 -26.34
C LEU A 190 37.32 10.94 -26.63
N ILE A 191 38.06 9.91 -27.04
CA ILE A 191 39.44 10.06 -27.49
C ILE A 191 39.43 10.56 -28.94
N LYS A 192 39.94 11.77 -29.16
CA LYS A 192 40.08 12.37 -30.49
C LYS A 192 41.24 11.76 -31.25
N ASP A 193 42.39 11.65 -30.60
CA ASP A 193 43.63 11.16 -31.21
C ASP A 193 44.61 10.68 -30.12
N ILE A 194 45.58 9.87 -30.53
CA ILE A 194 46.69 9.40 -29.69
C ILE A 194 48.00 9.75 -30.38
N ARG A 195 48.83 10.54 -29.70
CA ARG A 195 50.13 10.98 -30.23
C ARG A 195 51.27 10.63 -29.30
N GLU A 196 52.50 10.67 -29.82
CA GLU A 196 53.70 10.55 -29.00
C GLU A 196 53.80 11.68 -27.97
N TYR A 197 54.31 11.31 -26.80
CA TYR A 197 54.53 12.19 -25.67
C TYR A 197 55.56 13.26 -26.04
N ARG A 198 55.22 14.52 -25.72
CA ARG A 198 56.15 15.64 -25.79
C ARG A 198 56.39 16.20 -24.40
N VAL A 199 57.58 16.73 -24.17
CA VAL A 199 57.93 17.37 -22.91
C VAL A 199 56.94 18.50 -22.62
N GLY A 200 56.25 18.42 -21.48
CA GLY A 200 55.15 19.30 -21.11
C GLY A 200 53.77 18.64 -21.10
N ASP A 201 53.62 17.46 -21.71
CA ASP A 201 52.39 16.70 -21.65
C ASP A 201 52.16 16.09 -20.25
N SER A 202 50.89 16.06 -19.83
CA SER A 202 50.50 15.48 -18.54
C SER A 202 50.62 13.95 -18.56
N LEU A 203 51.40 13.40 -17.63
CA LEU A 203 51.55 11.95 -17.47
C LEU A 203 50.24 11.24 -17.14
N LYS A 204 49.24 11.95 -16.60
CA LYS A 204 47.89 11.41 -16.34
C LYS A 204 47.15 11.00 -17.61
N ARG A 205 47.54 11.55 -18.76
CA ARG A 205 46.91 11.29 -20.07
C ARG A 205 47.62 10.18 -20.86
N VAL A 206 48.66 9.56 -20.31
CA VAL A 206 49.42 8.50 -20.99
C VAL A 206 48.52 7.28 -21.24
N HIS A 207 48.56 6.78 -22.48
CA HIS A 207 47.95 5.52 -22.87
C HIS A 207 48.90 4.37 -22.51
N TRP A 208 48.90 3.95 -21.23
CA TRP A 208 49.83 2.95 -20.71
C TRP A 208 49.88 1.65 -21.53
N LYS A 209 48.72 1.16 -21.99
CA LYS A 209 48.64 -0.06 -22.79
C LYS A 209 49.30 0.05 -24.17
N LEU A 210 49.27 1.25 -24.78
CA LEU A 210 49.88 1.46 -26.10
C LEU A 210 51.37 1.71 -25.93
N SER A 211 51.71 2.50 -24.91
CA SER A 211 53.10 2.80 -24.55
C SER A 211 53.90 1.54 -24.19
N ALA A 212 53.30 0.63 -23.41
CA ALA A 212 53.93 -0.65 -23.07
C ALA A 212 54.17 -1.56 -24.29
N LYS A 213 53.39 -1.40 -25.39
CA LYS A 213 53.53 -2.21 -26.60
C LYS A 213 54.61 -1.66 -27.54
N HIS A 214 54.76 -0.35 -27.62
CA HIS A 214 55.67 0.31 -28.56
C HIS A 214 57.01 0.74 -27.93
N GLY A 215 57.11 0.78 -26.61
CA GLY A 215 58.34 1.17 -25.89
C GLY A 215 58.44 2.67 -25.64
N ASP A 216 57.73 3.49 -26.41
CA ASP A 216 57.65 4.94 -26.27
C ASP A 216 56.35 5.40 -25.57
N LEU A 217 56.36 6.58 -24.94
CA LEU A 217 55.17 7.12 -24.28
C LEU A 217 54.20 7.73 -25.30
N TYR A 218 52.93 7.29 -25.24
CA TYR A 218 51.83 7.85 -26.03
C TYR A 218 50.79 8.51 -25.12
N VAL A 219 50.22 9.63 -25.55
CA VAL A 219 49.27 10.46 -24.80
C VAL A 219 47.94 10.52 -25.54
N LYS A 220 46.84 10.35 -24.80
CA LYS A 220 45.46 10.52 -25.30
C LYS A 220 45.09 12.00 -25.34
N ASN A 221 44.68 12.48 -26.51
CA ASN A 221 43.98 13.75 -26.66
C ASN A 221 42.48 13.48 -26.67
N TYR A 222 41.74 14.20 -25.84
CA TYR A 222 40.30 14.10 -25.73
C TYR A 222 39.62 15.12 -26.63
N ASP A 223 38.45 14.78 -27.14
CA ASP A 223 37.62 15.74 -27.87
C ASP A 223 36.89 16.67 -26.90
N TYR A 224 36.34 17.76 -27.40
CA TYR A 224 35.54 18.68 -26.59
C TYR A 224 34.07 18.26 -26.56
N VAL A 225 33.39 18.54 -25.44
CA VAL A 225 31.95 18.35 -25.35
C VAL A 225 31.27 19.28 -26.36
N SER A 226 30.70 18.71 -27.42
CA SER A 226 29.86 19.42 -28.38
C SER A 226 28.38 19.17 -28.03
N GLY A 227 27.65 20.23 -27.69
CA GLY A 227 26.22 20.13 -27.39
C GLY A 227 25.66 21.37 -26.71
N VAL A 228 24.35 21.50 -26.65
CA VAL A 228 23.68 22.59 -25.94
C VAL A 228 23.76 22.32 -24.43
N GLN A 229 24.40 23.22 -23.68
CA GLN A 229 24.44 23.15 -22.23
C GLN A 229 23.04 23.44 -21.65
N CYS A 230 22.51 22.51 -20.86
CA CYS A 230 21.26 22.69 -20.12
C CYS A 230 21.54 22.66 -18.61
N ASN A 231 21.13 23.71 -17.90
CA ASN A 231 21.22 23.77 -16.45
C ASN A 231 19.83 23.54 -15.85
N LEU A 232 19.69 22.48 -15.04
CA LEU A 232 18.48 22.20 -14.28
C LEU A 232 18.61 22.75 -12.87
N PHE A 233 17.82 23.77 -12.54
CA PHE A 233 17.74 24.31 -11.19
C PHE A 233 16.50 23.73 -10.49
N LEU A 234 16.74 22.99 -9.40
CA LEU A 234 15.68 22.42 -8.58
C LEU A 234 15.45 23.32 -7.36
N ASP A 235 14.28 23.93 -7.27
CA ASP A 235 13.90 24.68 -6.06
C ASP A 235 13.36 23.71 -5.00
N MET A 236 14.17 23.47 -3.96
CA MET A 236 13.84 22.56 -2.86
C MET A 236 13.00 23.21 -1.75
N ARG A 237 12.57 24.48 -1.91
CA ARG A 237 11.88 25.24 -0.86
C ARG A 237 10.36 25.15 -0.91
N ARG A 238 9.78 24.53 -1.93
CA ARG A 238 8.32 24.33 -2.04
C ARG A 238 7.94 22.92 -1.59
N GLU A 239 7.22 22.84 -0.47
CA GLU A 239 6.46 21.66 -0.03
C GLU A 239 5.15 21.48 -0.82
#